data_AF-A0A9X0ZRY8-F1
#
_entry.id   AF-A0A9X0ZRY8-F1
#
_cell.length_a   1.000
_cell.length_b   1.000
_cell.length_c   1.000
_cell.angle_alpha   90.00
_cell.angle_beta   90.00
_cell.angle_gamma   90.00
#
_symmetry.space_group_name_H-M   'P 1'
#
loop_
_entity.id
_entity.type
_entity.pdbx_description
1 polymer ?
#
loop_
_entity_poly.entity_id
_entity_poly.type
_entity_poly.pdbx_seq_one_letter_code
_entity_poly.pdbx_strand_id
1 'polypeptide(L)'
;MGMLTTFIVALFSVSEPKIAEIRHTAEYGGLLQIRIAADNNQPCGSIHMTPESLDYIITCGRYAGKALMPHHDIILNHTGQQLVAHYRSNGKILFKINCSADEYRKISAFLPEPAEDGRMEIGKESPHPPRSHPSDK
;
A
#
# COMPACT_ATOMS: atom_id res chain seq x y z
N MET A 1 -42.89 22.77 -25.30
CA MET A 1 -42.72 21.46 -24.66
C MET A 1 -41.24 21.12 -24.73
N GLY A 2 -40.51 21.29 -23.63
CA GLY A 2 -39.08 20.98 -23.57
C GLY A 2 -38.88 19.51 -23.21
N MET A 3 -38.23 18.76 -24.09
CA MET A 3 -37.79 17.39 -23.81
C MET A 3 -36.71 17.43 -22.73
N LEU A 4 -37.05 16.99 -21.52
CA LEU A 4 -36.09 16.67 -20.47
C LEU A 4 -35.34 15.42 -20.91
N THR A 5 -34.13 15.61 -21.44
CA THR A 5 -33.19 14.52 -21.73
C THR A 5 -32.66 13.98 -20.41
N THR A 6 -33.30 12.94 -19.90
CA THR A 6 -32.82 12.19 -18.74
C THR A 6 -31.52 11.48 -19.12
N PHE A 7 -30.37 12.03 -18.74
CA PHE A 7 -29.09 11.33 -18.81
C PHE A 7 -29.11 10.20 -17.78
N ILE A 8 -29.39 8.98 -18.24
CA ILE A 8 -29.17 7.77 -17.44
C ILE A 8 -27.66 7.56 -17.39
N VAL A 9 -27.02 8.04 -16.31
CA VAL A 9 -25.69 7.60 -15.94
C VAL A 9 -25.84 6.14 -15.51
N ALA A 10 -25.49 5.22 -16.41
CA ALA A 10 -25.42 3.81 -16.08
C ALA A 10 -24.39 3.65 -14.95
N LEU A 11 -24.88 3.43 -13.73
CA LEU A 11 -24.10 2.94 -12.61
C LEU A 11 -23.73 1.49 -12.93
N PHE A 12 -22.77 1.30 -13.83
CA PHE A 12 -22.01 0.07 -13.80
C PHE A 12 -21.40 0.03 -12.41
N SER A 13 -21.88 -0.88 -11.55
CA SER A 13 -21.11 -1.31 -10.39
C SER A 13 -19.84 -1.92 -10.98
N VAL A 14 -18.85 -1.06 -11.25
CA VAL A 14 -17.55 -1.50 -11.73
C VAL A 14 -16.90 -2.13 -10.53
N SER A 15 -17.09 -3.43 -10.42
CA SER A 15 -16.52 -4.23 -9.36
C SER A 15 -15.02 -4.01 -9.27
N GLU A 16 -14.50 -4.07 -8.06
CA GLU A 16 -13.08 -3.95 -7.82
C GLU A 16 -12.36 -5.10 -8.51
N PRO A 17 -11.34 -4.81 -9.32
CA PRO A 17 -10.59 -5.86 -10.00
C PRO A 17 -9.83 -6.69 -8.98
N LYS A 18 -9.46 -7.91 -9.37
CA LYS A 18 -8.82 -8.90 -8.50
C LYS A 18 -7.41 -9.23 -8.95
N ILE A 19 -6.65 -9.80 -8.04
CA ILE A 19 -5.35 -10.40 -8.34
C ILE A 19 -5.58 -11.66 -9.17
N ALA A 20 -4.92 -11.72 -10.33
CA ALA A 20 -4.91 -12.91 -11.20
C ALA A 20 -3.66 -13.75 -10.95
N GLU A 21 -2.52 -13.11 -10.68
CA GLU A 21 -1.24 -13.77 -10.50
C GLU A 21 -0.29 -12.90 -9.70
N ILE A 22 0.54 -13.52 -8.87
CA ILE A 22 1.66 -12.87 -8.17
C ILE A 22 2.95 -13.60 -8.57
N ARG A 23 3.92 -12.86 -9.10
CA ARG A 23 5.25 -13.36 -9.49
C ARG A 23 6.32 -12.58 -8.74
N HIS A 24 7.40 -13.26 -8.41
CA HIS A 24 8.57 -12.65 -7.80
C HIS A 24 9.81 -13.09 -8.57
N THR A 25 10.67 -12.13 -8.92
CA THR A 25 11.96 -12.41 -9.56
C THR A 25 13.08 -11.94 -8.65
N ALA A 26 13.70 -12.89 -7.94
CA ALA A 26 14.89 -12.64 -7.14
C ALA A 26 16.09 -12.16 -8.00
N GLU A 27 16.14 -12.56 -9.28
CA GLU A 27 17.24 -12.29 -10.21
C GLU A 27 17.34 -10.83 -10.68
N TYR A 28 16.32 -10.00 -10.44
CA TYR A 28 16.27 -8.59 -10.87
C TYR A 28 15.95 -7.65 -9.70
N GLY A 29 16.70 -7.77 -8.60
CA GLY A 29 16.61 -6.82 -7.49
C GLY A 29 15.33 -6.91 -6.65
N GLY A 30 14.68 -8.08 -6.61
CA GLY A 30 13.53 -8.31 -5.73
C GLY A 30 12.22 -7.70 -6.26
N LEU A 31 12.02 -7.66 -7.57
CA LEU A 31 10.79 -7.16 -8.18
C LEU A 31 9.61 -8.10 -7.89
N LEU A 32 8.55 -7.55 -7.27
CA LEU A 32 7.24 -8.16 -7.14
C LEU A 32 6.35 -7.69 -8.28
N GLN A 33 5.79 -8.63 -9.05
CA GLN A 33 4.81 -8.36 -10.10
C GLN A 33 3.47 -8.95 -9.71
N ILE A 34 2.42 -8.14 -9.78
CA ILE A 34 1.03 -8.53 -9.56
C ILE A 34 0.28 -8.28 -10.87
N ARG A 35 -0.35 -9.31 -11.42
CA ARG A 35 -1.26 -9.17 -12.57
C ARG A 35 -2.68 -9.00 -12.07
N ILE A 36 -3.39 -8.06 -12.67
CA ILE A 36 -4.74 -7.66 -12.28
C ILE A 36 -5.71 -8.07 -13.38
N ALA A 37 -6.83 -8.66 -12.98
CA ALA A 37 -7.93 -9.02 -13.87
C ALA A 37 -9.24 -8.41 -13.38
N ALA A 38 -10.15 -8.16 -14.32
CA ALA A 38 -11.53 -7.85 -14.01
C ALA A 38 -12.25 -9.10 -13.49
N ASP A 39 -13.46 -8.94 -13.00
CA ASP A 39 -14.24 -10.06 -12.44
C ASP A 39 -14.47 -11.20 -13.42
N ASN A 40 -14.62 -10.87 -14.71
CA ASN A 40 -14.75 -11.83 -15.81
C ASN A 40 -13.41 -12.52 -16.19
N ASN A 41 -12.38 -12.41 -15.35
CA ASN A 41 -11.02 -12.91 -15.57
C ASN A 41 -10.26 -12.28 -16.75
N GLN A 42 -10.76 -11.20 -17.34
CA GLN A 42 -10.03 -10.51 -18.40
C GLN A 42 -8.87 -9.71 -17.79
N PRO A 43 -7.62 -9.87 -18.30
CA PRO A 43 -6.49 -9.07 -17.86
C PRO A 43 -6.76 -7.58 -18.07
N CYS A 44 -6.50 -6.77 -17.04
CA CYS A 44 -6.77 -5.33 -17.09
C CYS A 44 -5.76 -4.48 -16.33
N GLY A 45 -4.64 -5.06 -15.87
CA GLY A 45 -3.59 -4.25 -15.30
C GLY A 45 -2.43 -5.04 -14.71
N SER A 46 -1.47 -4.29 -14.20
CA SER A 46 -0.32 -4.81 -13.47
C SER A 46 0.12 -3.80 -12.41
N ILE A 47 0.62 -4.33 -11.30
CA ILE A 47 1.35 -3.58 -10.28
C ILE A 47 2.74 -4.19 -10.19
N HIS A 48 3.75 -3.35 -10.23
CA HIS A 48 5.15 -3.69 -10.07
C HIS A 48 5.68 -2.97 -8.84
N MET A 49 6.29 -3.71 -7.93
CA MET A 49 6.88 -3.16 -6.72
C MET A 49 8.34 -3.56 -6.64
N THR A 50 9.20 -2.56 -6.53
CA THR A 50 10.59 -2.68 -6.13
C THR A 50 10.71 -2.29 -4.66
N PRO A 51 11.88 -2.46 -4.00
CA PRO A 51 12.10 -1.93 -2.66
C PRO A 51 11.93 -0.40 -2.54
N GLU A 52 12.08 0.35 -3.62
CA GLU A 52 12.10 1.82 -3.61
C GLU A 52 10.78 2.44 -4.09
N SER A 53 10.11 1.78 -5.03
CA SER A 53 8.98 2.34 -5.76
C SER A 53 7.89 1.32 -6.10
N LEU A 54 6.70 1.87 -6.35
CA LEU A 54 5.55 1.18 -6.90
C LEU A 54 5.22 1.82 -8.26
N ASP A 55 5.11 0.98 -9.29
CA ASP A 55 4.58 1.32 -10.61
C ASP A 55 3.29 0.53 -10.85
N TYR A 56 2.25 1.17 -11.34
CA TYR A 56 1.03 0.46 -11.71
C TYR A 56 0.34 1.04 -12.92
N ILE A 57 -0.38 0.16 -13.62
CA ILE A 57 -1.37 0.49 -14.64
C ILE A 57 -2.57 -0.42 -14.40
N ILE A 58 -3.74 0.14 -14.14
CA ILE A 58 -5.01 -0.57 -13.98
C ILE A 58 -6.05 0.14 -14.84
N THR A 59 -6.69 -0.57 -15.76
CA THR A 59 -7.65 0.00 -16.73
C THR A 59 -9.11 -0.37 -16.43
N CYS A 60 -9.33 -1.11 -15.36
CA CYS A 60 -10.62 -1.63 -14.89
C CYS A 60 -10.92 -1.14 -13.46
N GLY A 61 -12.17 -1.27 -13.03
CA GLY A 61 -12.57 -0.80 -11.70
C GLY A 61 -12.80 0.71 -11.63
N ARG A 62 -13.39 1.13 -10.51
CA ARG A 62 -13.64 2.55 -10.23
C ARG A 62 -12.37 3.39 -10.08
N TYR A 63 -11.27 2.77 -9.66
CA TYR A 63 -9.98 3.43 -9.42
C TYR A 63 -8.95 3.09 -10.49
N ALA A 64 -9.41 2.93 -11.73
CA ALA A 64 -8.52 2.80 -12.89
C ALA A 64 -7.58 4.02 -12.98
N GLY A 65 -6.32 3.77 -13.30
CA GLY A 65 -5.27 4.77 -13.32
C GLY A 65 -3.90 4.16 -13.54
N LYS A 66 -2.90 5.03 -13.55
CA LYS A 66 -1.49 4.65 -13.60
C LYS A 66 -0.64 5.63 -12.82
N ALA A 67 0.41 5.15 -12.17
CA ALA A 67 1.41 6.00 -11.55
C ALA A 67 2.71 5.23 -11.32
N LEU A 68 3.83 5.96 -11.34
CA LEU A 68 5.12 5.52 -10.83
C LEU A 68 5.47 6.43 -9.66
N MET A 69 5.61 5.87 -8.46
CA MET A 69 5.79 6.65 -7.24
C MET A 69 6.69 5.93 -6.24
N PRO A 70 7.48 6.67 -5.45
CA PRO A 70 8.28 6.07 -4.39
C PRO A 70 7.40 5.62 -3.22
N HIS A 71 7.82 4.58 -2.49
CA HIS A 71 7.04 4.06 -1.35
C HIS A 71 6.82 5.09 -0.23
N HIS A 72 7.74 6.05 -0.07
CA HIS A 72 7.58 7.13 0.92
C HIS A 72 6.46 8.14 0.58
N ASP A 73 5.83 8.03 -0.59
CA ASP A 73 4.62 8.79 -0.94
C ASP A 73 3.34 7.96 -0.85
N ILE A 74 3.44 6.66 -0.57
CA ILE A 74 2.30 5.71 -0.60
C ILE A 74 2.09 5.05 0.77
N ILE A 75 0.82 4.84 1.10
CA ILE A 75 0.39 3.93 2.16
C ILE A 75 -0.34 2.76 1.51
N LEU A 76 0.09 1.54 1.80
CA LEU A 76 -0.55 0.28 1.38
C LEU A 76 -1.20 -0.38 2.60
N ASN A 77 -2.52 -0.55 2.56
CA ASN A 77 -3.29 -1.19 3.61
C ASN A 77 -4.03 -2.42 3.09
N HIS A 78 -4.12 -3.46 3.93
CA HIS A 78 -5.05 -4.57 3.72
C HIS A 78 -6.25 -4.38 4.63
N THR A 79 -7.41 -4.14 4.05
CA THR A 79 -8.65 -3.89 4.80
C THR A 79 -9.71 -4.88 4.36
N GLY A 80 -10.07 -5.81 5.25
CA GLY A 80 -11.03 -6.87 4.95
C GLY A 80 -10.49 -7.86 3.91
N GLN A 81 -10.86 -7.64 2.64
CA GLN A 81 -10.43 -8.44 1.48
C GLN A 81 -9.91 -7.57 0.34
N GLN A 82 -9.42 -6.38 0.67
CA GLN A 82 -8.94 -5.42 -0.33
C GLN A 82 -7.54 -4.95 0.00
N LEU A 83 -6.69 -4.89 -1.02
CA LEU A 83 -5.46 -4.11 -0.98
C LEU A 83 -5.79 -2.71 -1.49
N VAL A 84 -5.51 -1.72 -0.65
CA VAL A 84 -5.79 -0.31 -0.97
C VAL A 84 -4.51 0.49 -0.89
N ALA A 85 -4.21 1.22 -1.96
CA ALA A 85 -3.13 2.19 -2.00
C ALA A 85 -3.67 3.62 -1.89
N HIS A 86 -3.03 4.44 -1.08
CA HIS A 86 -3.35 5.85 -0.90
C HIS A 86 -2.10 6.71 -0.99
N TYR A 87 -2.24 7.95 -1.46
CA TYR A 87 -1.23 8.98 -1.25
C TYR A 87 -1.06 9.28 0.24
N ARG A 88 0.18 9.26 0.73
CA ARG A 88 0.51 9.66 2.11
C ARG A 88 0.18 11.14 2.38
N SER A 89 0.32 12.00 1.37
CA SER A 89 0.16 13.46 1.51
C SER A 89 -1.28 13.94 1.75
N ASN A 90 -2.27 13.26 1.16
CA ASN A 90 -3.66 13.72 1.19
C ASN A 90 -4.70 12.60 1.34
N GLY A 91 -4.26 11.35 1.51
CA GLY A 91 -5.14 10.19 1.69
C GLY A 91 -5.95 9.78 0.45
N LYS A 92 -5.78 10.45 -0.70
CA LYS A 92 -6.50 10.10 -1.92
C LYS A 92 -6.15 8.67 -2.35
N ILE A 93 -7.17 7.89 -2.69
CA ILE A 93 -7.02 6.51 -3.15
C ILE A 93 -6.36 6.51 -4.54
N LEU A 94 -5.32 5.68 -4.70
CA LEU A 94 -4.64 5.38 -5.95
C LEU A 94 -5.31 4.23 -6.68
N PHE A 95 -5.49 3.10 -5.99
CA PHE A 95 -6.20 1.93 -6.48
C PHE A 95 -6.83 1.14 -5.33
N LYS A 96 -7.83 0.32 -5.69
CA LYS A 96 -8.41 -0.72 -4.84
C LYS A 96 -8.52 -1.99 -5.65
N ILE A 97 -8.00 -3.08 -5.10
CA ILE A 97 -8.10 -4.42 -5.70
C ILE A 97 -8.53 -5.43 -4.65
N ASN A 98 -9.30 -6.43 -5.06
CA ASN A 98 -9.60 -7.58 -4.22
C ASN A 98 -8.32 -8.39 -3.99
N CYS A 99 -8.05 -8.67 -2.72
CA CYS A 99 -6.84 -9.30 -2.22
C CYS A 99 -7.18 -10.14 -0.99
N SER A 100 -7.07 -11.45 -1.10
CA SER A 100 -7.22 -12.39 0.01
C SER A 100 -6.09 -12.23 1.04
N ALA A 101 -6.28 -12.76 2.25
CA ALA A 101 -5.24 -12.75 3.27
C ALA A 101 -3.95 -13.47 2.83
N ASP A 102 -4.09 -14.57 2.06
CA ASP A 102 -2.94 -15.32 1.54
C ASP A 102 -2.16 -14.55 0.47
N GLU A 103 -2.88 -13.86 -0.42
CA GLU A 103 -2.26 -12.96 -1.40
C GLU A 103 -1.58 -11.79 -0.70
N TYR A 104 -2.24 -11.19 0.28
CA TYR A 104 -1.64 -10.10 1.06
C TYR A 104 -0.37 -10.54 1.76
N ARG A 105 -0.35 -11.73 2.39
CA ARG A 105 0.86 -12.28 3.02
C ARG A 105 2.02 -12.43 2.04
N LYS A 106 1.74 -12.80 0.79
CA LYS A 106 2.78 -12.88 -0.27
C LYS A 106 3.29 -11.50 -0.65
N ILE A 107 2.42 -10.50 -0.69
CA ILE A 107 2.77 -9.11 -1.04
C ILE A 107 3.53 -8.45 0.11
N SER A 108 3.06 -8.60 1.35
CA SER A 108 3.62 -7.94 2.53
C SER A 108 5.05 -8.38 2.83
N ALA A 109 5.44 -9.60 2.44
CA ALA A 109 6.83 -10.07 2.54
C ALA A 109 7.82 -9.23 1.70
N PHE A 110 7.33 -8.42 0.76
CA PHE A 110 8.14 -7.50 -0.06
C PHE A 110 8.08 -6.05 0.39
N LEU A 111 7.15 -5.70 1.27
CA LEU A 111 7.08 -4.36 1.80
C LEU A 111 8.12 -4.24 2.91
N PRO A 112 8.95 -3.18 2.92
CA PRO A 112 9.82 -2.93 4.06
C PRO A 112 8.95 -2.83 5.31
N GLU A 113 9.40 -3.42 6.42
CA GLU A 113 8.72 -3.22 7.70
C GLU A 113 8.56 -1.70 7.91
N PRO A 114 7.39 -1.23 8.36
CA PRO A 114 7.26 0.16 8.73
C PRO A 114 8.37 0.42 9.73
N ALA A 115 9.30 1.33 9.38
CA ALA A 115 10.32 1.76 10.32
C ALA A 115 9.57 2.12 11.59
N GLU A 116 9.79 1.38 12.68
CA GLU A 116 9.21 1.73 13.96
C GLU A 116 9.63 3.17 14.19
N ASP A 117 8.66 4.07 14.09
CA ASP A 117 8.80 5.44 14.51
C ASP A 117 9.21 5.34 15.97
N GLY A 118 10.52 5.53 16.20
CA GLY A 118 11.16 5.37 17.49
C GLY A 118 10.49 6.34 18.43
N ARG A 119 9.41 5.89 19.06
CA ARG A 119 8.78 6.53 20.19
C ARG A 119 9.91 6.80 21.15
N MET A 120 10.13 8.09 21.40
CA MET A 120 10.96 8.58 22.47
C MET A 120 10.58 7.83 23.76
N GLU A 121 11.43 6.91 24.22
CA GLU A 121 11.46 6.57 25.64
C GLU A 121 12.13 7.75 26.37
N ILE A 122 11.33 8.77 26.65
CA ILE A 122 11.64 9.70 27.75
C ILE A 122 11.42 8.89 29.02
N GLY A 123 12.50 8.37 29.60
CA GLY A 123 12.43 7.80 30.94
C GLY A 123 13.44 6.71 31.23
N LYS A 124 14.70 7.10 31.49
CA LYS A 124 15.51 6.46 32.53
C LYS A 124 16.64 7.41 32.93
N GLU A 125 16.31 8.16 33.96
CA GLU A 125 17.17 8.57 35.08
C GLU A 125 18.68 8.35 34.92
N SER A 126 19.40 9.46 34.89
CA SER A 126 20.85 9.52 35.03
C SER A 126 21.27 8.98 36.40
N PRO A 127 22.18 7.99 36.49
CA PRO A 127 22.79 7.68 37.77
C PRO A 127 23.87 8.72 38.03
N HIS A 128 23.52 9.74 38.82
CA HIS A 128 24.53 10.55 39.50
C HIS A 128 25.45 9.63 40.32
N PRO A 129 26.78 9.79 40.25
CA PRO A 129 27.67 9.07 41.15
C PRO A 129 27.47 9.57 42.59
N PRO A 130 27.59 8.70 43.60
CA PRO A 130 27.43 9.10 44.99
C PRO A 130 28.53 10.09 45.39
N ARG A 131 28.12 11.21 45.99
CA ARG A 131 28.97 12.17 46.71
C ARG A 131 29.79 11.41 47.75
N SER A 132 31.10 11.34 47.55
CA SER A 132 32.08 11.00 48.58
C SER A 132 32.45 12.25 49.37
N HIS A 133 32.36 12.18 50.71
CA HIS A 133 33.19 12.82 51.75
C HIS A 133 32.40 12.82 53.10
N PRO A 134 33.04 12.85 54.28
CA PRO A 134 34.48 12.91 54.58
C PRO A 134 34.96 11.81 55.56
N SER A 135 36.27 11.63 55.70
CA SER A 135 36.84 11.19 56.98
C SER A 135 38.15 11.93 57.19
N ASP A 136 38.10 12.74 58.24
CA ASP A 136 39.17 13.54 58.80
C ASP A 136 40.46 12.75 59.04
N LYS A 137 41.59 13.39 58.77
CA LYS A 137 42.81 13.21 59.53
C LYS A 137 43.59 14.52 59.58
#